data_AF-X0SHG4-F1
#
_entry.id   AF-X0SHG4-F1
#
_cell.length_a   1.000
_cell.length_b   1.000
_cell.length_c   1.000
_cell.angle_alpha   90.00
_cell.angle_beta   90.00
_cell.angle_gamma   90.00
#
_symmetry.space_group_name_H-M   'P 1'
#
loop_
_entity.id
_entity.type
_entity.pdbx_description
1 polymer ?
#
loop_
_entity_poly.entity_id
_entity_poly.type
_entity_poly.pdbx_seq_one_letter_code
_entity_poly.pdbx_strand_id
1 'polypeptide(L)'
;MKKSRKPPEAGDKIQVLINDKTEKGTLLDSHDRGVLLMKLDNGYNIGLKKEDIDKIKIVKRKKKEKAGKELKLSGKKPIIDFYLTGGTISSKLDPRTG
;
A
#
# COMPACT_ATOMS: atom_id res chain seq x y z
N MET A 1 -24.56 -14.18 13.05
CA MET A 1 -23.51 -13.39 13.73
C MET A 1 -22.69 -12.64 12.68
N LYS A 2 -22.87 -11.32 12.54
CA LYS A 2 -22.19 -10.49 11.52
C LYS A 2 -20.71 -10.39 11.90
N LYS A 3 -19.81 -11.00 11.11
CA LYS A 3 -18.35 -10.85 11.30
C LYS A 3 -18.01 -9.35 11.24
N SER A 4 -17.49 -8.81 12.34
CA SER A 4 -16.86 -7.49 12.39
C SER A 4 -15.76 -7.44 11.32
N ARG A 5 -16.08 -6.85 10.16
CA ARG A 5 -15.12 -6.69 9.08
C ARG A 5 -14.40 -5.38 9.33
N LYS A 6 -13.12 -5.46 9.74
CA LYS A 6 -12.20 -4.30 9.80
C LYS A 6 -12.33 -3.46 8.53
N PRO A 7 -12.18 -2.12 8.61
CA PRO A 7 -12.14 -1.27 7.43
C PRO A 7 -10.99 -1.68 6.48
N PRO A 8 -11.08 -1.36 5.18
CA PRO A 8 -9.96 -1.54 4.25
C PRO A 8 -8.78 -0.64 4.64
N GLU A 9 -7.56 -1.13 4.45
CA GLU A 9 -6.32 -0.40 4.73
C GLU A 9 -5.50 -0.22 3.45
N ALA A 10 -4.63 0.81 3.40
CA ALA A 10 -3.70 0.99 2.28
C ALA A 10 -2.87 -0.28 2.05
N GLY A 11 -2.80 -0.70 0.78
CA GLY A 11 -2.22 -1.96 0.31
C GLY A 11 -3.23 -3.11 0.14
N ASP A 12 -4.48 -2.98 0.62
CA ASP A 12 -5.51 -3.98 0.38
C ASP A 12 -6.04 -3.90 -1.06
N LYS A 13 -6.31 -5.05 -1.68
CA LYS A 13 -7.03 -5.12 -2.95
C LYS A 13 -8.52 -5.01 -2.69
N ILE A 14 -9.15 -3.98 -3.23
CA ILE A 14 -10.56 -3.64 -3.05
C ILE A 14 -11.31 -3.62 -4.38
N GLN A 15 -12.62 -3.76 -4.28
CA GLN A 15 -13.58 -3.58 -5.36
C GLN A 15 -14.57 -2.51 -4.90
N VAL A 16 -14.79 -1.51 -5.74
CA VAL A 16 -15.67 -0.37 -5.45
C VAL A 16 -16.79 -0.34 -6.47
N LEU A 17 -18.02 -0.17 -5.99
CA LEU A 17 -19.18 0.12 -6.81
C LEU A 17 -19.43 1.64 -6.75
N ILE A 18 -19.50 2.27 -7.92
CA ILE A 18 -19.72 3.70 -8.10
C ILE A 18 -20.53 3.91 -9.39
N ASN A 19 -21.68 4.59 -9.31
CA ASN A 19 -22.52 4.90 -10.47
C ASN A 19 -22.80 3.67 -11.35
N ASP A 20 -23.21 2.55 -10.72
CA ASP A 20 -23.44 1.24 -11.35
C ASP A 20 -22.22 0.58 -12.03
N LYS A 21 -21.03 1.18 -11.91
CA LYS A 21 -19.77 0.62 -12.41
C LYS A 21 -18.97 0.01 -11.27
N THR A 22 -18.33 -1.11 -11.57
CA THR A 22 -17.48 -1.82 -10.62
C THR A 22 -16.03 -1.66 -11.02
N GLU A 23 -15.25 -1.00 -10.18
CA GLU A 23 -13.80 -0.85 -10.34
C GLU A 23 -13.05 -1.72 -9.33
N LYS A 24 -11.88 -2.22 -9.75
CA LYS A 24 -11.01 -3.07 -8.92
C LYS A 24 -9.59 -2.52 -8.92
N GLY A 25 -8.99 -2.48 -7.74
CA GLY A 25 -7.64 -1.95 -7.58
C GLY A 25 -7.06 -2.17 -6.18
N THR A 26 -5.84 -1.68 -6.00
CA THR A 26 -5.15 -1.65 -4.70
C THR A 26 -5.41 -0.30 -4.05
N LEU A 27 -5.94 -0.29 -2.82
CA LEU A 27 -6.15 0.93 -2.06
C LEU A 27 -4.80 1.59 -1.75
N LEU A 28 -4.67 2.88 -2.05
CA LEU A 28 -3.50 3.69 -1.73
C LEU A 28 -3.81 4.63 -0.56
N ASP A 29 -2.78 5.12 0.12
CA ASP A 29 -2.95 6.21 1.07
C ASP A 29 -3.31 7.51 0.33
N SER A 30 -4.27 8.24 0.89
CA SER A 30 -4.72 9.53 0.37
C SER A 30 -4.45 10.62 1.41
N HIS A 31 -3.86 11.72 0.96
CA HIS A 31 -3.69 12.92 1.79
C HIS A 31 -5.04 13.64 2.00
N ASP A 32 -5.97 13.48 1.07
CA ASP A 32 -7.33 14.00 1.16
C ASP A 32 -8.28 12.93 1.74
N ARG A 33 -8.93 13.27 2.86
CA ARG A 33 -9.87 12.39 3.55
C ARG A 33 -11.15 12.15 2.75
N GLY A 34 -11.55 13.05 1.87
CA GLY A 34 -12.74 12.94 1.02
C GLY A 34 -12.53 12.07 -0.22
N VAL A 35 -11.27 11.81 -0.58
CA VAL A 35 -10.91 11.03 -1.76
C VAL A 35 -10.45 9.63 -1.35
N LEU A 36 -10.98 8.62 -2.04
CA LEU A 36 -10.45 7.28 -2.04
C LEU A 36 -9.51 7.15 -3.24
N LEU A 37 -8.21 7.01 -2.97
CA LEU A 37 -7.20 6.79 -4.00
C LEU A 37 -6.96 5.29 -4.17
N MET A 38 -7.02 4.79 -5.41
CA MET A 38 -6.67 3.40 -5.70
C MET A 38 -5.84 3.28 -6.97
N LYS A 39 -4.99 2.25 -7.02
CA LYS A 39 -4.26 1.86 -8.21
C LYS A 39 -4.99 0.75 -8.94
N LEU A 40 -5.37 0.99 -10.18
CA LEU A 40 -5.99 0.00 -11.07
C LEU A 40 -4.99 -1.09 -11.45
N ASP A 41 -5.51 -2.24 -11.90
CA ASP A 41 -4.69 -3.38 -12.33
C ASP A 41 -3.81 -3.05 -13.57
N ASN A 42 -4.16 -2.00 -14.33
CA ASN A 42 -3.37 -1.48 -15.45
C ASN A 42 -2.23 -0.53 -15.00
N GLY A 43 -2.09 -0.26 -13.70
CA GLY A 43 -1.02 0.55 -13.12
C GLY A 43 -1.33 2.05 -12.95
N TYR A 44 -2.49 2.54 -13.40
CA TYR A 44 -2.89 3.93 -13.19
C TYR A 44 -3.51 4.16 -11.82
N ASN A 45 -3.29 5.35 -11.25
CA ASN A 45 -3.93 5.79 -10.01
C ASN A 45 -5.21 6.56 -10.35
N ILE A 46 -6.31 6.27 -9.65
CA ILE A 46 -7.58 7.00 -9.76
C ILE A 46 -8.02 7.48 -8.38
N GLY A 47 -8.58 8.69 -8.33
CA GLY A 47 -9.22 9.25 -7.14
C GLY A 47 -10.73 9.25 -7.30
N LEU A 48 -11.44 8.65 -6.35
CA LEU A 48 -12.90 8.63 -6.30
C LEU A 48 -13.37 9.44 -5.09
N LYS A 49 -14.36 10.31 -5.26
CA LYS A 49 -14.99 10.97 -4.12
C LYS A 49 -15.73 9.92 -3.30
N LYS A 50 -15.53 9.91 -1.98
CA LYS A 50 -16.17 8.91 -1.10
C LYS A 50 -17.69 9.03 -1.07
N GLU A 51 -18.21 10.23 -1.30
CA GLU A 51 -19.64 10.52 -1.37
C GLU A 51 -20.34 9.80 -2.52
N ASP A 52 -19.63 9.57 -3.63
CA ASP A 52 -20.16 8.92 -4.83
C ASP A 52 -20.03 7.38 -4.77
N ILE A 53 -19.44 6.83 -3.71
CA ILE A 53 -19.19 5.39 -3.60
C ILE A 53 -20.35 4.69 -2.92
N ASP A 54 -21.02 3.81 -3.67
CA ASP A 54 -22.12 3.00 -3.16
C ASP A 54 -21.66 1.90 -2.21
N LYS A 55 -20.54 1.24 -2.55
CA LYS A 55 -20.06 0.07 -1.80
C LYS A 55 -18.58 -0.22 -1.99
N ILE A 56 -17.91 -0.60 -0.90
CA ILE A 56 -16.53 -1.08 -0.91
C ILE A 56 -16.48 -2.53 -0.43
N LYS A 57 -15.84 -3.40 -1.20
CA LYS A 57 -15.61 -4.81 -0.86
C LYS A 57 -14.12 -5.12 -0.88
N ILE A 58 -13.62 -5.73 0.19
CA ILE A 58 -12.24 -6.18 0.26
C ILE A 58 -12.13 -7.52 -0.48
N VAL A 59 -11.30 -7.56 -1.51
CA VAL A 59 -11.02 -8.76 -2.31
C VAL A 59 -9.85 -9.52 -1.71
N LYS A 60 -8.81 -8.82 -1.28
CA LYS A 60 -7.61 -9.41 -0.68
C LYS A 60 -6.95 -8.45 0.30
N ARG A 61 -6.58 -8.94 1.48
CA ARG A 61 -5.80 -8.15 2.45
C ARG A 61 -4.33 -8.12 2.08
N LYS A 62 -3.65 -7.00 2.38
CA LYS A 62 -2.20 -6.88 2.22
C LYS A 62 -1.47 -7.95 3.02
N LYS A 63 -0.47 -8.57 2.42
CA LYS A 63 0.47 -9.44 3.15
C LYS A 63 1.54 -8.55 3.77
N LYS A 64 1.78 -8.70 5.07
CA LYS A 64 2.98 -8.13 5.70
C LYS A 64 4.19 -8.89 5.16
N GLU A 65 5.14 -8.18 4.55
CA GLU A 65 6.45 -8.76 4.24
C GLU A 65 7.20 -9.00 5.55
N LYS A 66 7.93 -10.12 5.63
CA LYS A 66 8.74 -10.45 6.81
C LYS A 66 9.94 -9.51 6.86
N ALA A 67 10.28 -9.04 8.05
CA ALA A 67 11.49 -8.26 8.29
C ALA A 67 12.74 -9.03 7.85
N GLY A 68 13.74 -8.29 7.36
CA GLY A 68 14.94 -8.82 6.69
C GLY A 68 15.78 -9.77 7.54
N LYS A 69 16.59 -10.60 6.84
CA LYS A 69 17.58 -11.49 7.47
C LYS A 69 18.65 -10.68 8.20
N GLU A 70 19.14 -11.20 9.32
CA GLU A 70 20.32 -10.68 10.00
C GLU A 70 21.54 -10.71 9.07
N LEU A 71 22.26 -9.59 9.05
CA LEU A 71 23.47 -9.41 8.26
C LEU A 71 24.65 -10.01 9.03
N LYS A 72 25.33 -11.00 8.45
CA LYS A 72 26.53 -11.61 9.05
C LYS A 72 27.79 -10.96 8.49
N LEU A 73 28.63 -10.42 9.38
CA LEU A 73 29.93 -9.87 9.01
C LEU A 73 30.93 -10.99 8.75
N SER A 74 31.78 -10.80 7.74
CA SER A 74 32.78 -11.82 7.33
C SER A 74 34.06 -11.83 8.16
N GLY A 75 34.30 -10.79 8.97
CA GLY A 75 35.52 -10.64 9.79
C GLY A 75 36.82 -10.34 9.01
N LYS A 76 36.81 -10.37 7.68
CA LYS A 76 38.02 -10.18 6.84
C LYS A 76 38.27 -8.74 6.39
N LYS A 77 37.28 -7.86 6.55
CA LYS A 77 37.32 -6.46 6.06
C LYS A 77 37.20 -5.49 7.24
N PRO A 78 37.75 -4.28 7.14
CA PRO A 78 37.52 -3.23 8.12
C PRO A 78 36.04 -2.98 8.37
N ILE A 79 35.71 -2.65 9.62
CA ILE A 79 34.37 -2.23 10.00
C ILE A 79 34.23 -0.75 9.65
N ILE A 80 33.12 -0.39 9.01
CA ILE A 80 32.78 0.98 8.63
C ILE A 80 31.43 1.30 9.23
N ASP A 81 31.38 2.34 10.06
CA ASP A 81 30.14 2.85 10.63
C ASP A 81 29.46 3.83 9.68
N PHE A 82 28.13 3.75 9.61
CA PHE A 82 27.32 4.59 8.74
C PHE A 82 26.35 5.43 9.59
N TYR A 83 26.64 6.71 9.72
CA TYR A 83 25.78 7.66 10.43
C TYR A 83 24.79 8.28 9.46
N LEU A 84 23.52 7.89 9.57
CA LEU A 84 22.43 8.40 8.75
C LEU A 84 21.73 9.54 9.50
N THR A 85 21.93 10.78 9.03
CA THR A 85 21.37 11.99 9.66
C THR A 85 20.10 12.53 8.96
N GLY A 86 19.56 11.77 8.00
CA GLY A 86 18.37 12.13 7.23
C GLY A 86 18.59 12.12 5.71
N GLY A 87 19.85 12.15 5.25
CA GLY A 87 20.18 11.95 3.85
C GLY A 87 19.86 10.52 3.37
N THR A 88 19.14 10.40 2.25
CA THR A 88 18.83 9.10 1.64
C THR A 88 19.97 8.67 0.71
N ILE A 89 20.67 7.58 1.06
CA ILE A 89 21.79 7.02 0.26
C ILE A 89 21.31 5.85 -0.62
N SER A 90 20.24 5.18 -0.22
CA SER A 90 19.62 4.10 -0.98
C SER A 90 18.13 4.02 -0.66
N SER A 91 17.33 3.71 -1.68
CA SER A 91 15.89 3.51 -1.58
C SER A 91 15.45 2.42 -2.55
N LYS A 92 14.38 1.71 -2.22
CA LYS A 92 13.74 0.74 -3.11
C LYS A 92 12.33 1.20 -3.42
N LEU A 93 12.02 1.39 -4.70
CA LEU A 93 10.66 1.65 -5.15
C LEU A 93 9.86 0.35 -5.13
N ASP A 94 8.63 0.39 -4.60
CA ASP A 94 7.65 -0.69 -4.77
C ASP A 94 6.65 -0.29 -5.87
N PRO A 95 6.75 -0.83 -7.09
CA PRO A 95 5.86 -0.47 -8.18
C PRO A 95 4.38 -0.75 -7.90
N ARG A 96 4.06 -1.58 -6.89
CA ARG A 96 2.67 -1.90 -6.52
C ARG A 96 2.00 -0.72 -5.83
N THR A 97 2.73 0.04 -5.02
CA THR A 97 2.23 1.23 -4.33
C THR A 97 2.57 2.52 -5.06
N GLY A 98 3.58 2.48 -5.94
CA GLY A 98 4.27 3.69 -6.38
C GLY A 98 5.18 4.20 -5.27
#